data_AF-A0A139K249-F1
#
_entry.id   AF-A0A139K249-F1
#
_cell.length_a   1.000
_cell.length_b   1.000
_cell.length_c   1.000
_cell.angle_alpha   90.00
_cell.angle_beta   90.00
_cell.angle_gamma   90.00
#
_symmetry.space_group_name_H-M   'P 1'
#
loop_
_entity.id
_entity.type
_entity.pdbx_description
1 polymer ?
#
loop_
_entity_poly.entity_id
_entity_poly.type
_entity_poly.pdbx_seq_one_letter_code
_entity_poly.pdbx_strand_id
1 'polypeptide(L)'
;MKFQMKSTAKAVALGIVTLAASAAFATQTPVEFDLKGHDEFVKSLGKDAIAPQQRTAEESKAILAKVYNEKLEQHVSSFHYEKGVTCISCHDQQKQGGPDWMVPVTNPPMKKECGDCHETQAYVVSHTKSHSKYECTVCHMPNTAAGPNDGSNGKMDAVRRLHTYKINVSPDASTWTKDKDGAWVLSKDEDGHGYVDLMWSCARNAPADYTVAEGRGCHSKATSELDPGLVYQDEKEVYGEVMKWQKPVKDGYEQIKGGVERVSKLLEVTALPYEKQTQIRLLLDKATEVSDLIEKDGSWGAHASHYLQDRVKSALSYIDQAQTLLDKGGY
;
A
#
# COMPACT_ATOMS: atom_id res chain seq x y z
N MET A 1 15.30 -44.48 -11.74
CA MET A 1 14.67 -44.28 -10.42
C MET A 1 13.89 -42.96 -10.45
N LYS A 2 12.56 -43.03 -10.57
CA LYS A 2 11.66 -41.88 -10.50
C LYS A 2 11.20 -41.74 -9.04
N PHE A 3 11.58 -40.67 -8.36
CA PHE A 3 11.09 -40.38 -7.01
C PHE A 3 9.70 -39.74 -7.12
N GLN A 4 8.67 -40.48 -6.70
CA GLN A 4 7.35 -39.93 -6.43
C GLN A 4 7.38 -39.25 -5.06
N MET A 5 7.26 -37.92 -5.02
CA MET A 5 6.87 -37.19 -3.82
C MET A 5 5.37 -37.33 -3.62
N LYS A 6 4.97 -38.09 -2.59
CA LYS A 6 3.60 -38.09 -2.07
C LYS A 6 3.40 -36.80 -1.28
N SER A 7 2.60 -35.87 -1.81
CA SER A 7 2.10 -34.74 -1.04
C SER A 7 1.08 -35.26 -0.02
N THR A 8 1.26 -34.89 1.24
CA THR A 8 0.25 -35.09 2.28
C THR A 8 -0.43 -33.76 2.51
N ALA A 9 -1.46 -33.49 1.70
CA ALA A 9 -2.40 -32.42 1.96
C ALA A 9 -3.20 -32.78 3.22
N LYS A 10 -2.86 -32.17 4.36
CA LYS A 10 -3.77 -32.15 5.52
C LYS A 10 -4.92 -31.22 5.17
N ALA A 11 -6.06 -31.81 4.81
CA ALA A 11 -7.33 -31.11 4.71
C ALA A 11 -7.69 -30.57 6.10
N VAL A 12 -7.55 -29.26 6.30
CA VAL A 12 -8.21 -28.55 7.39
C VAL A 12 -9.63 -28.29 6.91
N ALA A 13 -10.59 -29.01 7.48
CA ALA A 13 -12.00 -28.76 7.24
C ALA A 13 -12.37 -27.40 7.85
N LEU A 14 -12.36 -26.34 7.04
CA LEU A 14 -13.06 -25.11 7.36
C LEU A 14 -14.56 -25.39 7.23
N GLY A 15 -15.27 -25.38 8.36
CA GLY A 15 -16.72 -25.29 8.37
C GLY A 15 -17.14 -23.94 7.82
N ILE A 16 -17.47 -23.89 6.53
CA ILE A 16 -18.10 -22.74 5.88
C ILE A 16 -19.54 -22.67 6.39
N VAL A 17 -19.84 -21.69 7.25
CA VAL A 17 -21.23 -21.25 7.44
C VAL A 17 -21.52 -20.31 6.27
N THR A 18 -22.32 -20.77 5.31
CA THR A 18 -22.82 -19.96 4.22
C THR A 18 -23.81 -18.93 4.77
N LEU A 19 -23.40 -17.67 4.86
CA LEU A 19 -24.33 -16.54 4.94
C LEU A 19 -24.59 -16.03 3.53
N ALA A 20 -25.80 -16.30 3.03
CA ALA A 20 -26.32 -15.65 1.83
C ALA A 20 -26.42 -14.13 2.08
N ALA A 21 -25.55 -13.34 1.46
CA ALA A 21 -25.65 -11.89 1.45
C ALA A 21 -26.44 -11.45 0.20
N SER A 22 -27.75 -11.34 0.35
CA SER A 22 -28.57 -10.58 -0.59
C SER A 22 -28.24 -9.09 -0.44
N ALA A 23 -27.56 -8.52 -1.45
CA ALA A 23 -27.35 -7.09 -1.56
C ALA A 23 -28.67 -6.39 -1.92
N ALA A 24 -29.53 -6.20 -0.93
CA ALA A 24 -30.55 -5.17 -0.99
C ALA A 24 -29.89 -3.83 -0.69
N PHE A 25 -30.16 -2.80 -1.49
CA PHE A 25 -29.85 -1.40 -1.18
C PHE A 25 -30.64 -1.01 0.08
N ALA A 26 -30.11 -1.37 1.25
CA ALA A 26 -30.64 -0.94 2.52
C ALA A 26 -30.32 0.55 2.67
N THR A 27 -31.35 1.35 2.97
CA THR A 27 -31.21 2.68 3.53
C THR A 27 -30.09 2.65 4.58
N GLN A 28 -28.98 3.34 4.30
CA GLN A 28 -27.75 3.23 5.08
C GLN A 28 -28.06 3.51 6.55
N THR A 29 -27.92 2.49 7.38
CA THR A 29 -27.96 2.65 8.84
C THR A 29 -26.85 3.63 9.22
N PRO A 30 -27.10 4.61 10.10
CA PRO A 30 -26.03 5.49 10.56
C PRO A 30 -24.87 4.63 11.12
N VAL A 31 -23.64 5.11 10.98
CA VAL A 31 -22.45 4.43 11.53
C VAL A 31 -21.86 5.34 12.58
N GLU A 32 -21.53 4.79 13.74
CA GLU A 32 -20.90 5.51 14.83
C GLU A 32 -19.43 5.83 14.51
N PHE A 33 -18.99 7.05 14.82
CA PHE A 33 -17.60 7.49 14.71
C PHE A 33 -17.03 7.77 16.10
N ASP A 34 -15.85 7.23 16.38
CA ASP A 34 -15.02 7.58 17.53
C ASP A 34 -13.60 7.92 17.02
N LEU A 35 -13.49 9.12 16.44
CA LEU A 35 -12.27 9.66 15.83
C LEU A 35 -11.77 10.87 16.62
N LYS A 36 -11.11 10.62 17.75
CA LYS A 36 -10.54 11.68 18.58
C LYS A 36 -9.56 12.56 17.77
N GLY A 37 -9.72 13.87 17.88
CA GLY A 37 -8.89 14.85 17.16
C GLY A 37 -9.38 15.23 15.76
N HIS A 38 -10.41 14.54 15.25
CA HIS A 38 -11.02 14.80 13.94
C HIS A 38 -12.48 15.26 14.08
N ASP A 39 -12.80 16.00 15.15
CA ASP A 39 -14.17 16.38 15.50
C ASP A 39 -14.85 17.23 14.42
N GLU A 40 -14.11 18.15 13.79
CA GLU A 40 -14.61 18.99 12.71
C GLU A 40 -14.94 18.16 11.46
N PHE A 41 -14.12 17.16 11.15
CA PHE A 41 -14.41 16.20 10.09
C PHE A 41 -15.71 15.43 10.40
N VAL A 42 -15.84 14.86 11.60
CA VAL A 42 -17.04 14.12 12.00
C VAL A 42 -18.29 15.01 11.92
N LYS A 43 -18.22 16.27 12.39
CA LYS A 43 -19.32 17.24 12.23
C LYS A 43 -19.67 17.52 10.77
N SER A 44 -18.67 17.58 9.88
CA SER A 44 -18.88 17.78 8.44
C SER A 44 -19.63 16.63 7.76
N LEU A 45 -19.73 15.46 8.42
CA LEU A 45 -20.48 14.33 7.88
C LEU A 45 -21.98 14.60 7.80
N GLY A 46 -22.50 15.51 8.64
CA GLY A 46 -23.90 15.90 8.71
C GLY A 46 -24.65 15.21 9.85
N LYS A 47 -25.78 15.79 10.26
CA LYS A 47 -26.55 15.37 11.45
C LYS A 47 -26.99 13.89 11.41
N ASP A 48 -27.29 13.38 10.23
CA ASP A 48 -27.73 11.99 10.05
C ASP A 48 -26.59 10.99 10.26
N ALA A 49 -25.36 11.36 9.91
CA ALA A 49 -24.18 10.52 10.09
C ALA A 49 -23.69 10.49 11.55
N ILE A 50 -23.95 11.55 12.32
CA ILE A 50 -23.55 11.69 13.73
C ILE A 50 -24.71 11.51 14.71
N ALA A 51 -25.86 11.05 14.23
CA ALA A 51 -27.03 10.82 15.06
C ALA A 51 -26.68 9.82 16.18
N PRO A 52 -27.07 10.08 17.45
CA PRO A 52 -26.80 9.16 18.54
C PRO A 52 -27.31 7.75 18.21
N GLN A 53 -26.41 6.77 18.27
CA GLN A 53 -26.76 5.37 18.07
C GLN A 53 -26.93 4.70 19.43
N GLN A 54 -28.16 4.31 19.76
CA GLN A 54 -28.40 3.41 20.88
C GLN A 54 -28.37 1.97 20.36
N ARG A 55 -27.55 1.14 20.99
CA ARG A 55 -27.42 -0.28 20.67
C ARG A 55 -27.52 -1.11 21.94
N THR A 56 -28.19 -2.24 21.87
CA THR A 56 -28.13 -3.24 22.94
C THR A 56 -26.76 -3.92 22.96
N ALA A 57 -26.47 -4.63 24.06
CA ALA A 57 -25.24 -5.42 24.15
C ALA A 57 -25.18 -6.51 23.06
N GLU A 58 -26.32 -7.11 22.73
CA GLU A 58 -26.46 -8.13 21.69
C GLU A 58 -26.20 -7.56 20.29
N GLU A 59 -26.73 -6.37 19.99
CA GLU A 59 -26.50 -5.67 18.73
C GLU A 59 -25.02 -5.31 18.54
N SER A 60 -24.41 -4.73 19.58
CA SER A 60 -22.97 -4.41 19.57
C SER A 60 -22.12 -5.66 19.36
N LYS A 61 -22.45 -6.77 20.02
CA LYS A 61 -21.75 -8.05 19.84
C LYS A 61 -21.90 -8.61 18.42
N ALA A 62 -23.08 -8.49 17.82
CA ALA A 62 -23.33 -8.94 16.45
C ALA A 62 -22.52 -8.12 15.42
N ILE A 63 -22.50 -6.79 15.57
CA ILE A 63 -21.70 -5.89 14.73
C ILE A 63 -20.22 -6.21 14.89
N LEU A 64 -19.74 -6.32 16.13
CA LEU A 64 -18.36 -6.66 16.43
C LEU A 64 -17.94 -7.96 15.75
N ALA A 65 -18.74 -9.03 15.87
CA ALA A 65 -18.44 -10.30 15.25
C ALA A 65 -18.33 -10.18 13.72
N LYS A 66 -19.24 -9.43 13.09
CA LYS A 66 -19.20 -9.16 11.65
C LYS A 66 -17.92 -8.43 11.24
N VAL A 67 -17.61 -7.31 11.90
CA VAL A 67 -16.43 -6.49 11.59
C VAL A 67 -15.15 -7.27 11.82
N TYR A 68 -15.05 -7.97 12.95
CA TYR A 68 -13.89 -8.80 13.28
C TYR A 68 -13.64 -9.86 12.21
N ASN A 69 -14.68 -10.60 11.80
CA ASN A 69 -14.55 -11.64 10.78
C ASN A 69 -14.16 -11.06 9.42
N GLU A 70 -14.73 -9.92 9.03
CA GLU A 70 -14.36 -9.21 7.79
C GLU A 70 -12.88 -8.78 7.80
N LYS A 71 -12.41 -8.19 8.90
CA LYS A 71 -10.99 -7.78 9.03
C LYS A 71 -10.05 -8.97 9.12
N LEU A 72 -10.49 -10.04 9.78
CA LEU A 72 -9.74 -11.29 9.82
C LEU A 72 -9.60 -11.86 8.41
N GLU A 73 -10.68 -11.96 7.63
CA GLU A 73 -10.64 -12.47 6.24
C GLU A 73 -9.69 -11.65 5.34
N GLN A 74 -9.74 -10.31 5.47
CA GLN A 74 -8.81 -9.41 4.78
C GLN A 74 -7.36 -9.73 5.18
N HIS A 75 -7.08 -9.75 6.49
CA HIS A 75 -5.74 -9.91 7.03
C HIS A 75 -5.15 -11.30 6.77
N VAL A 76 -5.92 -12.38 6.89
CA VAL A 76 -5.44 -13.75 6.61
C VAL A 76 -5.03 -13.95 5.15
N SER A 77 -5.52 -13.10 4.26
CA SER A 77 -5.11 -13.07 2.87
C SER A 77 -3.94 -12.14 2.59
N SER A 78 -3.21 -11.69 3.60
CA SER A 78 -2.04 -10.84 3.42
C SER A 78 -0.74 -11.59 3.66
N PHE A 79 0.33 -11.12 3.02
CA PHE A 79 1.69 -11.58 3.31
C PHE A 79 2.08 -11.36 4.78
N HIS A 80 1.53 -10.33 5.45
CA HIS A 80 1.75 -10.12 6.88
C HIS A 80 1.28 -11.32 7.70
N TYR A 81 0.09 -11.85 7.41
CA TYR A 81 -0.41 -13.04 8.11
C TYR A 81 0.42 -14.28 7.79
N GLU A 82 0.85 -14.44 6.54
CA GLU A 82 1.77 -15.53 6.15
C GLU A 82 3.06 -15.51 7.01
N LYS A 83 3.56 -14.31 7.33
CA LYS A 83 4.73 -14.12 8.22
C LYS A 83 4.40 -14.14 9.72
N GLY A 84 3.17 -14.50 10.10
CA GLY A 84 2.76 -14.66 11.49
C GLY A 84 2.38 -13.36 12.20
N VAL A 85 2.22 -12.24 11.48
CA VAL A 85 1.66 -11.01 12.05
C VAL A 85 0.17 -11.23 12.30
N THR A 86 -0.28 -10.91 13.51
CA THR A 86 -1.68 -11.04 13.94
C THR A 86 -2.26 -9.70 14.36
N CYS A 87 -3.57 -9.62 14.60
CA CYS A 87 -4.24 -8.39 15.04
C CYS A 87 -3.54 -7.74 16.25
N ILE A 88 -3.10 -8.53 17.22
CA ILE A 88 -2.47 -8.06 18.47
C ILE A 88 -0.98 -7.71 18.33
N SER A 89 -0.39 -8.00 17.16
CA SER A 89 0.96 -7.56 16.81
C SER A 89 0.96 -6.05 16.57
N CYS A 90 -0.12 -5.51 15.99
CA CYS A 90 -0.27 -4.10 15.66
C CYS A 90 -1.24 -3.35 16.58
N HIS A 91 -2.37 -3.93 16.98
CA HIS A 91 -3.37 -3.25 17.81
C HIS A 91 -3.18 -3.50 19.32
N ASP A 92 -3.35 -2.44 20.13
CA ASP A 92 -3.26 -2.50 21.60
C ASP A 92 -4.60 -2.78 22.28
N GLN A 93 -5.01 -4.06 22.29
CA GLN A 93 -6.26 -4.48 22.95
C GLN A 93 -6.31 -4.17 24.45
N GLN A 94 -5.16 -4.07 25.14
CA GLN A 94 -5.14 -3.76 26.57
C GLN A 94 -5.44 -2.28 26.81
N LYS A 95 -4.80 -1.38 26.05
CA LYS A 95 -5.13 0.06 26.11
C LYS A 95 -6.53 0.36 25.58
N GLN A 96 -7.03 -0.43 24.64
CA GLN A 96 -8.35 -0.26 24.04
C GLN A 96 -9.47 -0.93 24.86
N GLY A 97 -9.14 -1.70 25.90
CA GLY A 97 -10.14 -2.31 26.78
C GLY A 97 -10.95 -3.45 26.15
N GLY A 98 -10.41 -4.13 25.13
CA GLY A 98 -11.11 -5.18 24.38
C GLY A 98 -11.26 -4.82 22.89
N PRO A 99 -12.07 -5.56 22.13
CA PRO A 99 -12.25 -5.35 20.69
C PRO A 99 -13.39 -4.36 20.34
N ASP A 100 -14.07 -3.78 21.34
CA ASP A 100 -15.24 -2.91 21.14
C ASP A 100 -14.93 -1.66 20.30
N TRP A 101 -13.67 -1.22 20.24
CA TRP A 101 -13.21 -0.14 19.34
C TRP A 101 -13.46 -0.42 17.85
N MET A 102 -13.68 -1.68 17.47
CA MET A 102 -14.03 -2.08 16.10
C MET A 102 -15.49 -1.79 15.75
N VAL A 103 -16.35 -1.57 16.73
CA VAL A 103 -17.77 -1.31 16.53
C VAL A 103 -18.00 0.06 15.86
N PRO A 104 -17.39 1.16 16.32
CA PRO A 104 -17.37 2.42 15.59
C PRO A 104 -16.30 2.48 14.48
N VAL A 105 -16.33 3.54 13.69
CA VAL A 105 -15.22 3.98 12.83
C VAL A 105 -14.23 4.72 13.70
N THR A 106 -13.00 4.23 13.78
CA THR A 106 -12.00 4.72 14.73
C THR A 106 -10.61 4.89 14.11
N ASN A 107 -9.76 5.63 14.81
CA ASN A 107 -8.31 5.65 14.60
C ASN A 107 -7.66 5.03 15.85
N PRO A 108 -7.62 3.68 15.92
CA PRO A 108 -7.26 2.98 17.14
C PRO A 108 -5.77 3.19 17.49
N PRO A 109 -5.40 3.31 18.78
CA PRO A 109 -3.99 3.36 19.18
C PRO A 109 -3.23 2.10 18.74
N MET A 110 -2.08 2.30 18.11
CA MET A 110 -1.24 1.21 17.60
C MET A 110 -0.09 0.87 18.58
N LYS A 111 0.32 -0.40 18.61
CA LYS A 111 1.56 -0.87 19.26
C LYS A 111 2.77 -0.75 18.34
N LYS A 112 2.53 -0.88 17.04
CA LYS A 112 3.53 -0.83 15.99
C LYS A 112 3.00 0.00 14.84
N GLU A 113 3.84 0.90 14.37
CA GLU A 113 3.63 1.64 13.13
C GLU A 113 4.26 0.91 11.95
N CYS A 114 3.85 1.24 10.73
CA CYS A 114 4.41 0.61 9.52
C CYS A 114 5.95 0.75 9.47
N GLY A 115 6.46 1.92 9.86
CA GLY A 115 7.90 2.23 9.85
C GLY A 115 8.74 1.40 10.82
N ASP A 116 8.13 0.78 11.85
CA ASP A 116 8.87 -0.06 12.82
C ASP A 116 9.41 -1.35 12.20
N CYS A 117 8.82 -1.80 11.08
CA CYS A 117 9.27 -2.96 10.31
C CYS A 117 9.74 -2.58 8.90
N HIS A 118 9.27 -1.45 8.37
CA HIS A 118 9.57 -0.95 7.03
C HIS A 118 10.45 0.29 7.08
N GLU A 119 11.61 0.18 7.73
CA GLU A 119 12.52 1.31 7.97
C GLU A 119 13.00 1.96 6.67
N THR A 120 13.30 1.16 5.64
CA THR A 120 13.72 1.67 4.33
C THR A 120 12.61 2.49 3.68
N GLN A 121 11.37 1.99 3.69
CA GLN A 121 10.21 2.69 3.14
C GLN A 121 9.93 3.97 3.93
N ALA A 122 10.02 3.91 5.26
CA ALA A 122 9.88 5.08 6.14
C ALA A 122 10.94 6.15 5.86
N TYR A 123 12.19 5.73 5.63
CA TYR A 123 13.27 6.62 5.22
C TYR A 123 13.03 7.22 3.83
N VAL A 124 12.61 6.43 2.84
CA VAL A 124 12.38 6.96 1.49
C VAL A 124 11.19 7.93 1.49
N VAL A 125 10.07 7.57 2.11
CA VAL A 125 8.87 8.43 2.15
C VAL A 125 9.14 9.73 2.91
N SER A 126 10.05 9.76 3.89
CA SER A 126 10.43 11.00 4.58
C SER A 126 11.07 12.05 3.65
N HIS A 127 11.47 11.66 2.43
CA HIS A 127 12.00 12.56 1.40
C HIS A 127 10.93 13.01 0.38
N THR A 128 9.69 12.55 0.53
CA THR A 128 8.59 13.00 -0.32
C THR A 128 8.16 14.41 0.07
N LYS A 129 7.67 15.18 -0.90
CA LYS A 129 7.05 16.50 -0.65
C LYS A 129 5.54 16.42 -0.84
N SER A 130 5.11 15.86 -1.96
CA SER A 130 3.70 15.81 -2.38
C SER A 130 2.80 15.06 -1.39
N HIS A 131 3.32 13.99 -0.78
CA HIS A 131 2.57 13.14 0.16
C HIS A 131 3.13 13.17 1.59
N SER A 132 3.89 14.21 1.95
CA SER A 132 4.65 14.29 3.22
C SER A 132 3.81 14.32 4.49
N LYS A 133 2.52 14.66 4.35
CA LYS A 133 1.56 14.75 5.47
C LYS A 133 0.72 13.49 5.66
N TYR A 134 0.88 12.49 4.79
CA TYR A 134 0.06 11.29 4.81
C TYR A 134 0.82 10.12 5.43
N GLU A 135 0.10 9.36 6.24
CA GLU A 135 0.59 8.10 6.82
C GLU A 135 0.55 6.99 5.76
N CYS A 136 1.34 5.92 5.96
CA CYS A 136 1.37 4.76 5.07
C CYS A 136 -0.03 4.17 4.83
N THR A 137 -0.87 4.21 5.87
CA THR A 137 -2.22 3.65 5.87
C THR A 137 -3.18 4.34 4.89
N VAL A 138 -2.90 5.59 4.51
CA VAL A 138 -3.75 6.38 3.59
C VAL A 138 -3.84 5.73 2.20
N CYS A 139 -2.77 5.10 1.74
CA CYS A 139 -2.74 4.41 0.44
C CYS A 139 -2.85 2.89 0.59
N HIS A 140 -2.20 2.32 1.61
CA HIS A 140 -2.12 0.87 1.77
C HIS A 140 -3.33 0.24 2.47
N MET A 141 -4.10 1.03 3.23
CA MET A 141 -5.26 0.56 3.99
C MET A 141 -6.45 1.51 3.79
N PRO A 142 -6.85 1.77 2.53
CA PRO A 142 -7.93 2.71 2.26
C PRO A 142 -9.23 2.23 2.91
N ASN A 143 -10.11 3.17 3.26
CA ASN A 143 -11.50 2.81 3.45
C ASN A 143 -12.10 2.36 2.11
N THR A 144 -12.71 1.17 2.10
CA THR A 144 -13.28 0.58 0.89
C THR A 144 -14.71 0.11 1.12
N ALA A 145 -15.50 0.08 0.05
CA ALA A 145 -16.77 -0.62 -0.03
C ALA A 145 -16.63 -1.82 -0.98
N ALA A 146 -17.42 -2.87 -0.77
CA ALA A 146 -17.41 -4.02 -1.66
C ALA A 146 -17.96 -3.62 -3.05
N GLY A 147 -17.10 -3.63 -4.08
CA GLY A 147 -17.45 -3.24 -5.45
C GLY A 147 -16.42 -2.30 -6.09
N PRO A 148 -16.70 -1.80 -7.31
CA PRO A 148 -15.80 -0.89 -7.99
C PRO A 148 -15.74 0.48 -7.30
N ASN A 149 -14.64 1.19 -7.48
CA ASN A 149 -14.52 2.61 -7.13
C ASN A 149 -14.89 3.50 -8.34
N ASP A 150 -16.13 3.39 -8.83
CA ASP A 150 -16.60 4.14 -10.00
C ASP A 150 -17.22 5.51 -9.65
N GLY A 151 -17.22 5.86 -8.37
CA GLY A 151 -17.86 7.07 -7.83
C GLY A 151 -19.33 6.88 -7.44
N SER A 152 -19.93 5.72 -7.69
CA SER A 152 -21.31 5.40 -7.26
C SER A 152 -21.43 5.15 -5.76
N ASN A 153 -20.31 4.84 -5.09
CA ASN A 153 -20.27 4.67 -3.64
C ASN A 153 -20.71 5.95 -2.95
N GLY A 154 -21.75 5.85 -2.13
CA GLY A 154 -22.22 6.92 -1.28
C GLY A 154 -21.23 7.21 -0.15
N LYS A 155 -21.42 8.37 0.50
CA LYS A 155 -20.55 8.86 1.57
C LYS A 155 -20.28 7.85 2.68
N MET A 156 -21.25 6.97 2.96
CA MET A 156 -21.20 6.00 4.06
C MET A 156 -20.97 4.55 3.62
N ASP A 157 -20.66 4.29 2.34
CA ASP A 157 -20.38 2.93 1.86
C ASP A 157 -18.95 2.47 2.19
N ALA A 158 -17.99 3.39 2.17
CA ALA A 158 -16.58 3.13 2.40
C ALA A 158 -16.10 3.78 3.70
N VAL A 159 -16.44 3.17 4.85
CA VAL A 159 -16.13 3.74 6.19
C VAL A 159 -15.12 2.93 7.01
N ARG A 160 -14.70 1.75 6.55
CA ARG A 160 -13.75 0.89 7.28
C ARG A 160 -12.53 0.55 6.43
N ARG A 161 -11.36 0.58 7.08
CA ARG A 161 -10.06 0.34 6.45
C ARG A 161 -9.87 -1.10 6.00
N LEU A 162 -9.36 -1.28 4.79
CA LEU A 162 -8.98 -2.59 4.26
C LEU A 162 -7.66 -3.08 4.89
N HIS A 163 -7.57 -4.37 5.21
CA HIS A 163 -6.39 -4.98 5.83
C HIS A 163 -5.68 -5.98 4.90
N THR A 164 -5.45 -5.62 3.64
CA THR A 164 -4.70 -6.42 2.66
C THR A 164 -3.31 -5.84 2.34
N TYR A 165 -3.11 -4.53 2.58
CA TYR A 165 -1.83 -3.79 2.54
C TYR A 165 -1.15 -3.67 1.17
N LYS A 166 -1.08 -4.74 0.38
CA LYS A 166 -0.42 -4.76 -0.92
C LYS A 166 -1.19 -3.88 -1.91
N ILE A 167 -0.50 -2.92 -2.52
CA ILE A 167 -1.03 -2.20 -3.69
C ILE A 167 -0.60 -2.97 -4.95
N ASN A 168 -1.56 -3.29 -5.82
CA ASN A 168 -1.33 -3.90 -7.12
C ASN A 168 -1.30 -2.80 -8.19
N VAL A 169 -0.12 -2.60 -8.79
CA VAL A 169 0.10 -1.56 -9.80
C VAL A 169 -0.15 -2.15 -11.19
N SER A 170 -1.39 -2.08 -11.65
CA SER A 170 -1.82 -2.62 -12.95
C SER A 170 -2.94 -1.74 -13.53
N PRO A 171 -3.00 -1.54 -14.86
CA PRO A 171 -4.07 -0.77 -15.49
C PRO A 171 -5.45 -1.45 -15.45
N ASP A 172 -5.50 -2.74 -15.14
CA ASP A 172 -6.71 -3.56 -15.20
C ASP A 172 -6.99 -4.30 -13.87
N ALA A 173 -6.29 -3.95 -12.79
CA ALA A 173 -6.54 -4.55 -11.48
C ALA A 173 -7.86 -4.03 -10.87
N SER A 174 -8.47 -4.87 -10.04
CA SER A 174 -9.63 -4.49 -9.22
C SER A 174 -9.53 -5.20 -7.87
N THR A 175 -9.68 -4.45 -6.78
CA THR A 175 -9.69 -4.91 -5.38
C THR A 175 -10.83 -5.89 -5.14
N TRP A 176 -11.95 -5.67 -5.83
CA TRP A 176 -13.16 -6.46 -5.71
C TRP A 176 -13.50 -7.14 -7.03
N THR A 177 -13.88 -8.41 -6.96
CA THR A 177 -14.38 -9.18 -8.09
C THR A 177 -15.66 -9.90 -7.71
N LYS A 178 -16.37 -10.44 -8.69
CA LYS A 178 -17.57 -11.24 -8.46
C LYS A 178 -17.21 -12.71 -8.36
N ASP A 179 -17.71 -13.38 -7.33
CA ASP A 179 -17.68 -14.84 -7.26
C ASP A 179 -18.72 -15.47 -8.20
N LYS A 180 -18.83 -16.80 -8.16
CA LYS A 180 -19.75 -17.57 -9.02
C LYS A 180 -21.23 -17.24 -8.78
N ASP A 181 -21.55 -16.79 -7.58
CA ASP A 181 -22.91 -16.45 -7.16
C ASP A 181 -23.21 -14.95 -7.39
N GLY A 182 -22.24 -14.20 -7.92
CA GLY A 182 -22.37 -12.77 -8.17
C GLY A 182 -22.22 -11.93 -6.90
N ALA A 183 -21.69 -12.47 -5.80
CA ALA A 183 -21.31 -11.70 -4.62
C ALA A 183 -19.94 -11.05 -4.83
N TRP A 184 -19.75 -9.85 -4.24
CA TRP A 184 -18.44 -9.20 -4.27
C TRP A 184 -17.49 -9.87 -3.27
N VAL A 185 -16.31 -10.24 -3.74
CA VAL A 185 -15.23 -10.85 -2.95
C VAL A 185 -13.91 -10.15 -3.24
N LEU A 186 -12.95 -10.24 -2.32
CA LEU A 186 -11.62 -9.69 -2.53
C LEU A 186 -10.90 -10.45 -3.64
N SER A 187 -10.40 -9.71 -4.62
CA SER A 187 -9.47 -10.26 -5.61
C SER A 187 -8.19 -10.74 -4.93
N LYS A 188 -7.58 -11.77 -5.52
CA LYS A 188 -6.32 -12.35 -5.07
C LYS A 188 -5.28 -12.28 -6.18
N ASP A 189 -4.02 -12.08 -5.82
CA ASP A 189 -2.90 -12.22 -6.74
C ASP A 189 -2.54 -13.71 -6.96
N GLU A 190 -1.47 -13.96 -7.72
CA GLU A 190 -1.01 -15.31 -8.06
C GLU A 190 -0.60 -16.15 -6.85
N ASP A 191 -0.19 -15.48 -5.76
CA ASP A 191 0.18 -16.11 -4.49
C ASP A 191 -1.04 -16.33 -3.57
N GLY A 192 -2.23 -15.92 -4.00
CA GLY A 192 -3.46 -16.00 -3.22
C GLY A 192 -3.62 -14.87 -2.20
N HIS A 193 -2.85 -13.79 -2.30
CA HIS A 193 -2.94 -12.64 -1.42
C HIS A 193 -3.93 -11.59 -1.92
N GLY A 194 -4.72 -11.02 -1.01
CA GLY A 194 -5.55 -9.86 -1.29
C GLY A 194 -4.71 -8.62 -1.58
N TYR A 195 -5.23 -7.72 -2.42
CA TYR A 195 -4.56 -6.47 -2.77
C TYR A 195 -5.54 -5.30 -2.87
N VAL A 196 -4.98 -4.09 -2.95
CA VAL A 196 -5.63 -2.81 -3.23
C VAL A 196 -5.27 -2.42 -4.66
N ASP A 197 -6.24 -2.07 -5.49
CA ASP A 197 -6.00 -1.45 -6.81
C ASP A 197 -5.64 0.04 -6.69
N LEU A 198 -5.22 0.66 -7.79
CA LEU A 198 -4.78 2.05 -7.78
C LEU A 198 -5.94 3.03 -7.55
N MET A 199 -7.15 2.71 -8.00
CA MET A 199 -8.33 3.53 -7.77
C MET A 199 -8.69 3.60 -6.28
N TRP A 200 -8.74 2.48 -5.57
CA TRP A 200 -8.97 2.47 -4.11
C TRP A 200 -7.79 3.07 -3.36
N SER A 201 -6.56 2.85 -3.81
CA SER A 201 -5.37 3.44 -3.18
C SER A 201 -5.33 4.97 -3.31
N CYS A 202 -5.60 5.51 -4.50
CA CYS A 202 -5.27 6.91 -4.84
C CYS A 202 -6.50 7.81 -5.08
N ALA A 203 -7.56 7.27 -5.68
CA ALA A 203 -8.70 8.03 -6.21
C ALA A 203 -10.06 7.59 -5.64
N ARG A 204 -10.06 7.01 -4.42
CA ARG A 204 -11.26 6.48 -3.76
C ARG A 204 -12.32 7.55 -3.50
N ASN A 205 -13.56 7.27 -3.85
CA ASN A 205 -14.70 8.03 -3.34
C ASN A 205 -15.07 7.52 -1.94
N ALA A 206 -14.33 7.97 -0.93
CA ALA A 206 -14.58 7.63 0.47
C ALA A 206 -14.61 8.90 1.35
N PRO A 207 -15.60 9.80 1.18
CA PRO A 207 -15.63 11.06 1.94
C PRO A 207 -15.90 10.89 3.44
N ALA A 208 -16.23 9.68 3.91
CA ALA A 208 -16.25 9.33 5.33
C ALA A 208 -14.92 8.77 5.87
N ASP A 209 -13.87 8.73 5.03
CA ASP A 209 -12.49 8.56 5.45
C ASP A 209 -11.89 9.94 5.79
N TYR A 210 -11.54 10.15 7.06
CA TYR A 210 -10.96 11.43 7.50
C TYR A 210 -9.68 11.77 6.73
N THR A 211 -8.91 10.75 6.31
CA THR A 211 -7.67 10.96 5.55
C THR A 211 -7.93 11.46 4.13
N VAL A 212 -9.06 11.05 3.53
CA VAL A 212 -9.51 11.57 2.23
C VAL A 212 -10.02 13.00 2.38
N ALA A 213 -10.87 13.24 3.37
CA ALA A 213 -11.46 14.57 3.58
C ALA A 213 -10.39 15.63 3.89
N GLU A 214 -9.47 15.35 4.83
CA GLU A 214 -8.36 16.25 5.16
C GLU A 214 -7.33 16.33 4.03
N GLY A 215 -7.25 15.28 3.21
CA GLY A 215 -6.49 15.22 1.97
C GLY A 215 -7.16 15.92 0.78
N ARG A 216 -8.17 16.77 1.01
CA ARG A 216 -8.91 17.52 -0.02
C ARG A 216 -9.54 16.61 -1.08
N GLY A 217 -10.07 15.46 -0.65
CA GLY A 217 -10.69 14.46 -1.52
C GLY A 217 -9.71 13.59 -2.31
N CYS A 218 -8.40 13.66 -1.99
CA CYS A 218 -7.33 12.96 -2.72
C CYS A 218 -7.47 13.15 -4.24
N HIS A 219 -7.37 12.07 -5.03
CA HIS A 219 -7.49 12.13 -6.49
C HIS A 219 -8.87 11.71 -7.00
N SER A 220 -9.89 11.70 -6.13
CA SER A 220 -11.24 11.24 -6.48
C SER A 220 -11.97 12.22 -7.40
N LYS A 221 -12.49 11.75 -8.53
CA LYS A 221 -13.38 12.54 -9.40
C LYS A 221 -14.65 13.07 -8.71
N ALA A 222 -15.07 12.43 -7.62
CA ALA A 222 -16.31 12.78 -6.93
C ALA A 222 -16.13 13.85 -5.85
N THR A 223 -14.95 13.88 -5.22
CA THR A 223 -14.74 14.65 -3.97
C THR A 223 -13.46 15.48 -3.96
N SER A 224 -12.57 15.31 -4.94
CA SER A 224 -11.30 16.04 -4.97
C SER A 224 -11.50 17.53 -5.19
N GLU A 225 -10.81 18.32 -4.38
CA GLU A 225 -10.66 19.77 -4.53
C GLU A 225 -9.28 20.14 -5.11
N LEU A 226 -8.50 19.15 -5.56
CA LEU A 226 -7.20 19.38 -6.18
C LEU A 226 -7.36 19.99 -7.57
N ASP A 227 -6.24 20.44 -8.15
CA ASP A 227 -6.24 20.93 -9.52
C ASP A 227 -6.77 19.85 -10.49
N PRO A 228 -7.49 20.20 -11.56
CA PRO A 228 -8.14 19.23 -12.44
C PRO A 228 -7.22 18.15 -13.02
N GLY A 229 -5.92 18.45 -13.20
CA GLY A 229 -4.92 17.48 -13.66
C GLY A 229 -4.49 16.44 -12.61
N LEU A 230 -4.99 16.53 -11.38
CA LEU A 230 -4.76 15.60 -10.28
C LEU A 230 -6.03 14.82 -9.92
N VAL A 231 -7.06 14.88 -10.76
CA VAL A 231 -8.35 14.22 -10.53
C VAL A 231 -8.50 13.07 -11.52
N TYR A 232 -8.35 11.85 -11.03
CA TYR A 232 -8.25 10.65 -11.88
C TYR A 232 -9.62 10.01 -12.12
N GLN A 233 -9.87 9.64 -13.37
CA GLN A 233 -11.16 9.12 -13.84
C GLN A 233 -11.27 7.60 -13.68
N ASP A 234 -10.17 6.88 -13.90
CA ASP A 234 -10.11 5.43 -13.91
C ASP A 234 -8.71 4.88 -13.54
N GLU A 235 -8.64 3.55 -13.34
CA GLU A 235 -7.43 2.81 -12.98
C GLU A 235 -6.28 3.05 -13.96
N LYS A 236 -6.58 3.20 -15.26
CA LYS A 236 -5.56 3.38 -16.30
C LYS A 236 -4.91 4.74 -16.22
N GLU A 237 -5.67 5.77 -15.88
CA GLU A 237 -5.14 7.11 -15.65
C GLU A 237 -4.22 7.12 -14.42
N VAL A 238 -4.63 6.54 -13.29
CA VAL A 238 -3.77 6.43 -12.10
C VAL A 238 -2.50 5.63 -12.42
N TYR A 239 -2.64 4.50 -13.11
CA TYR A 239 -1.51 3.69 -13.57
C TYR A 239 -0.54 4.50 -14.44
N GLY A 240 -1.07 5.31 -15.38
CA GLY A 240 -0.28 6.20 -16.21
C GLY A 240 0.59 7.17 -15.40
N GLU A 241 0.02 7.80 -14.37
CA GLU A 241 0.76 8.70 -13.48
C GLU A 241 1.81 7.96 -12.63
N VAL A 242 1.45 6.80 -12.05
CA VAL A 242 2.39 5.98 -11.27
C VAL A 242 3.56 5.53 -12.15
N MET A 243 3.32 5.19 -13.42
CA MET A 243 4.38 4.80 -14.36
C MET A 243 5.35 5.94 -14.70
N LYS A 244 4.92 7.20 -14.66
CA LYS A 244 5.84 8.35 -14.82
C LYS A 244 6.87 8.42 -13.70
N TRP A 245 6.54 7.90 -12.51
CA TRP A 245 7.48 7.78 -11.40
C TRP A 245 8.27 6.48 -11.45
N GLN A 246 7.58 5.35 -11.68
CA GLN A 246 8.20 4.03 -11.60
C GLN A 246 9.15 3.71 -12.74
N LYS A 247 8.79 4.08 -13.97
CA LYS A 247 9.59 3.69 -15.14
C LYS A 247 11.00 4.28 -15.12
N PRO A 248 11.21 5.60 -14.89
CA PRO A 248 12.58 6.14 -14.83
C PRO A 248 13.43 5.53 -13.72
N VAL A 249 12.83 5.17 -12.58
CA VAL A 249 13.55 4.55 -11.46
C VAL A 249 13.91 3.10 -11.77
N LYS A 250 13.00 2.31 -12.37
CA LYS A 250 13.26 0.94 -12.83
C LYS A 250 14.33 0.90 -13.91
N ASP A 251 14.19 1.72 -14.96
CA ASP A 251 15.17 1.81 -16.04
C ASP A 251 16.56 2.22 -15.51
N GLY A 252 16.59 3.18 -14.58
CA GLY A 252 17.80 3.61 -13.91
C GLY A 252 18.43 2.54 -13.03
N TYR A 253 17.63 1.78 -12.27
CA TYR A 253 18.10 0.66 -11.46
C TYR A 253 18.82 -0.40 -12.31
N GLU A 254 18.24 -0.81 -13.43
CA GLU A 254 18.87 -1.78 -14.34
C GLU A 254 20.17 -1.24 -14.95
N GLN A 255 20.19 0.03 -15.36
CA GLN A 255 21.41 0.69 -15.86
C GLN A 255 22.50 0.75 -14.79
N ILE A 256 22.13 1.00 -13.52
CA ILE A 256 23.08 1.03 -12.40
C ILE A 256 23.68 -0.36 -12.20
N LYS A 257 22.86 -1.41 -12.08
CA LYS A 257 23.32 -2.79 -11.86
C LYS A 257 24.23 -3.25 -13.00
N GLY A 258 23.81 -3.06 -14.24
CA GLY A 258 24.59 -3.42 -15.42
C GLY A 258 25.89 -2.59 -15.56
N GLY A 259 25.84 -1.30 -15.22
CA GLY A 259 27.00 -0.42 -15.22
C GLY A 259 28.04 -0.82 -14.16
N VAL A 260 27.60 -1.10 -12.93
CA VAL A 260 28.46 -1.59 -11.86
C VAL A 260 29.13 -2.91 -12.23
N GLU A 261 28.36 -3.87 -12.75
CA GLU A 261 28.91 -5.17 -13.17
C GLU A 261 29.95 -5.00 -14.28
N ARG A 262 29.65 -4.20 -15.31
CA ARG A 262 30.57 -3.95 -16.43
C ARG A 262 31.88 -3.34 -15.96
N VAL A 263 31.82 -2.22 -15.22
CA VAL A 263 33.03 -1.51 -14.78
C VAL A 263 33.86 -2.38 -13.83
N SER A 264 33.20 -3.16 -12.97
CA SER A 264 33.89 -4.11 -12.08
C SER A 264 34.70 -5.15 -12.85
N LYS A 265 34.11 -5.78 -13.88
CA LYS A 265 34.81 -6.76 -14.73
C LYS A 265 35.99 -6.15 -15.48
N LEU A 266 35.84 -4.93 -15.98
CA LEU A 266 36.93 -4.22 -16.65
C LEU A 266 38.07 -3.89 -15.66
N LEU A 267 37.72 -3.49 -14.44
CA LEU A 267 38.71 -3.15 -13.40
C LEU A 267 39.57 -4.35 -13.02
N GLU A 268 39.04 -5.58 -13.05
CA GLU A 268 39.79 -6.80 -12.74
C GLU A 268 40.93 -7.08 -13.73
N VAL A 269 40.76 -6.69 -14.99
CA VAL A 269 41.74 -6.97 -16.06
C VAL A 269 42.58 -5.76 -16.47
N THR A 270 42.23 -4.56 -15.99
CA THR A 270 42.92 -3.32 -16.36
C THR A 270 44.03 -3.01 -15.37
N ALA A 271 45.25 -2.86 -15.87
CA ALA A 271 46.39 -2.43 -15.06
C ALA A 271 46.28 -0.93 -14.73
N LEU A 272 45.91 -0.62 -13.48
CA LEU A 272 45.78 0.75 -12.97
C LEU A 272 46.58 0.94 -11.68
N PRO A 273 47.11 2.15 -11.41
CA PRO A 273 47.62 2.51 -10.09
C PRO A 273 46.57 2.27 -9.00
N TYR A 274 47.01 1.78 -7.84
CA TYR A 274 46.11 1.40 -6.74
C TYR A 274 45.14 2.52 -6.33
N GLU A 275 45.61 3.76 -6.28
CA GLU A 275 44.78 4.95 -5.98
C GLU A 275 43.57 5.07 -6.92
N LYS A 276 43.78 4.92 -8.24
CA LYS A 276 42.70 4.97 -9.22
C LYS A 276 41.73 3.79 -9.04
N GLN A 277 42.25 2.59 -8.75
CA GLN A 277 41.38 1.44 -8.49
C GLN A 277 40.50 1.67 -7.25
N THR A 278 41.07 2.23 -6.17
CA THR A 278 40.31 2.58 -4.96
C THR A 278 39.25 3.63 -5.26
N GLN A 279 39.57 4.65 -6.05
CA GLN A 279 38.58 5.68 -6.44
C GLN A 279 37.45 5.09 -7.29
N ILE A 280 37.75 4.20 -8.23
CA ILE A 280 36.76 3.49 -9.04
C ILE A 280 35.86 2.65 -8.11
N ARG A 281 36.42 1.82 -7.22
CA ARG A 281 35.64 0.99 -6.29
C ARG A 281 34.70 1.82 -5.42
N LEU A 282 35.17 2.94 -4.87
CA LEU A 282 34.32 3.85 -4.09
C LEU A 282 33.13 4.40 -4.88
N LEU A 283 33.32 4.74 -6.16
CA LEU A 283 32.23 5.20 -7.02
C LEU A 283 31.22 4.09 -7.31
N LEU A 284 31.69 2.87 -7.55
CA LEU A 284 30.85 1.70 -7.75
C LEU A 284 30.05 1.36 -6.49
N ASP A 285 30.68 1.37 -5.32
CA ASP A 285 30.02 1.14 -4.03
C ASP A 285 28.88 2.15 -3.82
N LYS A 286 29.12 3.44 -4.07
CA LYS A 286 28.07 4.48 -3.99
C LYS A 286 26.93 4.27 -4.98
N ALA A 287 27.22 3.76 -6.19
CA ALA A 287 26.18 3.43 -7.16
C ALA A 287 25.37 2.21 -6.69
N THR A 288 26.03 1.18 -6.14
CA THR A 288 25.39 0.01 -5.55
C THR A 288 24.50 0.34 -4.37
N GLU A 289 24.94 1.23 -3.46
CA GLU A 289 24.12 1.72 -2.35
C GLU A 289 22.77 2.30 -2.83
N VAL A 290 22.76 2.98 -3.98
CA VAL A 290 21.53 3.51 -4.58
C VAL A 290 20.65 2.40 -5.13
N SER A 291 21.20 1.42 -5.86
CA SER A 291 20.40 0.30 -6.37
C SER A 291 19.81 -0.54 -5.23
N ASP A 292 20.58 -0.78 -4.17
CA ASP A 292 20.14 -1.54 -3.00
C ASP A 292 19.03 -0.81 -2.24
N LEU A 293 19.11 0.52 -2.13
CA LEU A 293 18.05 1.34 -1.54
C LEU A 293 16.75 1.22 -2.34
N ILE A 294 16.83 1.32 -3.68
CA ILE A 294 15.67 1.22 -4.58
C ILE A 294 15.02 -0.16 -4.47
N GLU A 295 15.82 -1.23 -4.51
CA GLU A 295 15.35 -2.61 -4.41
C GLU A 295 14.69 -2.90 -3.06
N LYS A 296 15.32 -2.47 -1.96
CA LYS A 296 14.78 -2.65 -0.61
C LYS A 296 13.51 -1.83 -0.35
N ASP A 297 13.42 -0.62 -0.90
CA ASP A 297 12.21 0.20 -0.83
C ASP A 297 11.05 -0.45 -1.60
N GLY A 298 11.30 -0.91 -2.82
CA GLY A 298 10.37 -1.69 -3.64
C GLY A 298 9.18 -0.90 -4.20
N SER A 299 9.03 0.39 -3.87
CA SER A 299 7.98 1.26 -4.42
C SER A 299 8.32 1.79 -5.82
N TRP A 300 9.58 1.63 -6.23
CA TRP A 300 10.14 2.12 -7.47
C TRP A 300 9.93 3.64 -7.65
N GLY A 301 9.96 4.43 -6.58
CA GLY A 301 9.74 5.88 -6.67
C GLY A 301 8.34 6.35 -6.27
N ALA A 302 7.38 5.46 -6.04
CA ALA A 302 6.06 5.88 -5.57
C ALA A 302 6.11 6.50 -4.15
N HIS A 303 7.03 6.06 -3.28
CA HIS A 303 7.20 6.66 -1.96
C HIS A 303 7.85 8.07 -2.02
N ALA A 304 8.82 8.29 -2.90
CA ALA A 304 9.45 9.60 -3.11
C ALA A 304 10.06 9.74 -4.51
N SER A 305 9.25 10.15 -5.48
CA SER A 305 9.59 10.12 -6.90
C SER A 305 10.80 11.00 -7.26
N HIS A 306 10.79 12.27 -6.85
CA HIS A 306 11.89 13.19 -7.10
C HIS A 306 13.20 12.72 -6.45
N TYR A 307 13.13 12.28 -5.19
CA TYR A 307 14.29 11.82 -4.45
C TYR A 307 14.97 10.63 -5.14
N LEU A 308 14.21 9.57 -5.45
CA LEU A 308 14.80 8.38 -6.07
C LEU A 308 15.28 8.64 -7.50
N GLN A 309 14.60 9.49 -8.28
CA GLN A 309 15.10 9.89 -9.61
C GLN A 309 16.42 10.66 -9.53
N ASP A 310 16.60 11.54 -8.54
CA ASP A 310 17.86 12.27 -8.37
C ASP A 310 18.99 11.35 -7.85
N ARG A 311 18.67 10.37 -6.99
CA ARG A 311 19.62 9.33 -6.58
C ARG A 311 20.06 8.47 -7.77
N VAL A 312 19.14 8.09 -8.64
CA VAL A 312 19.45 7.36 -9.89
C VAL A 312 20.42 8.16 -10.76
N LYS A 313 20.14 9.43 -11.04
CA LYS A 313 21.04 10.29 -11.84
C LYS A 313 22.43 10.39 -11.22
N SER A 314 22.50 10.49 -9.89
CA SER A 314 23.77 10.54 -9.16
C SER A 314 24.56 9.23 -9.31
N ALA A 315 23.91 8.08 -9.17
CA ALA A 315 24.53 6.77 -9.33
C ALA A 315 25.04 6.53 -10.75
N LEU A 316 24.28 6.91 -11.78
CA LEU A 316 24.73 6.85 -13.16
C LEU A 316 25.96 7.74 -13.39
N SER A 317 25.98 8.94 -12.81
CA SER A 317 27.17 9.82 -12.87
C SER A 317 28.39 9.20 -12.17
N TYR A 318 28.21 8.47 -11.06
CA TYR A 318 29.31 7.74 -10.42
C TYR A 318 29.87 6.65 -11.33
N ILE A 319 29.00 5.91 -12.03
CA ILE A 319 29.41 4.89 -13.01
C ILE A 319 30.16 5.52 -14.18
N ASP A 320 29.68 6.63 -14.72
CA ASP A 320 30.35 7.34 -15.82
C ASP A 320 31.74 7.86 -15.42
N GLN A 321 31.86 8.39 -14.20
CA GLN A 321 33.15 8.82 -13.64
C GLN A 321 34.09 7.63 -13.43
N ALA A 322 33.58 6.50 -12.95
CA ALA A 322 34.34 5.28 -12.76
C ALA A 322 34.85 4.73 -14.10
N GLN A 323 33.99 4.70 -15.13
CA GLN A 323 34.36 4.32 -16.49
C GLN A 323 35.44 5.27 -17.06
N THR A 324 35.27 6.59 -16.90
CA THR A 324 36.25 7.58 -17.38
C THR A 324 37.64 7.39 -16.73
N LEU A 325 37.68 7.06 -15.43
CA LEU A 325 38.93 6.77 -14.73
C LEU A 325 39.60 5.50 -15.25
N LEU A 326 38.79 4.50 -15.61
CA LEU A 326 39.22 3.24 -16.18
C LEU A 326 39.79 3.42 -17.59
N ASP A 327 39.09 4.15 -18.47
CA ASP A 327 39.48 4.39 -19.87
C ASP A 327 40.79 5.18 -19.94
N LYS A 328 41.00 6.16 -19.05
CA LYS A 328 42.28 6.88 -18.90
C LYS A 328 43.45 5.99 -18.44
N GLY A 329 43.17 4.74 -18.08
CA GLY A 329 44.15 3.69 -17.82
C GLY A 329 44.71 3.01 -19.06
N GLY A 330 44.14 3.27 -20.24
CA GLY A 330 44.54 2.63 -21.49
C GLY A 330 43.80 1.34 -21.81
N TYR A 331 42.51 1.25 -21.43
CA TYR A 331 41.57 0.28 -22.00
C TYR A 331 40.99 0.83 -23.30
#